data_AF-A0A7C5TVJ5-F1
#
_entry.id   AF-A0A7C5TVJ5-F1
#
_cell.length_a   1.000
_cell.length_b   1.000
_cell.length_c   1.000
_cell.angle_alpha   90.00
_cell.angle_beta   90.00
_cell.angle_gamma   90.00
#
_symmetry.space_group_name_H-M   'P 1'
#
loop_
_entity.id
_entity.type
_entity.pdbx_description
1 polymer ?
#
loop_
_entity_poly.entity_id
_entity_poly.type
_entity_poly.pdbx_seq_one_letter_code
_entity_poly.pdbx_strand_id
1 'polypeptide(L)'
;MKLEKRITGFAAVLTLALVILLGTVALLQANTGSTADGKKPCCFENDRYSGVCKVYPDDDETCADILAYLNNPMATGKTYCGNTHIRGGWRQADCK
;
A
#
# COMPACT_ATOMS: atom_id res chain seq x y z
N MET A 1 -4.13 10.27 -56.01
CA MET A 1 -5.56 10.16 -56.41
C MET A 1 -5.84 8.74 -56.87
N LYS A 2 -6.57 7.91 -56.09
CA LYS A 2 -7.65 7.00 -56.55
C LYS A 2 -8.21 6.22 -55.35
N LEU A 3 -9.08 6.91 -54.62
CA LEU A 3 -10.13 6.32 -53.78
C LEU A 3 -11.11 5.64 -54.73
N GLU A 4 -11.37 4.31 -54.68
CA GLU A 4 -12.67 3.72 -55.08
C GLU A 4 -12.93 2.33 -54.45
N LYS A 5 -13.88 2.32 -53.51
CA LYS A 5 -15.05 1.42 -53.41
C LYS A 5 -14.82 -0.10 -53.27
N ARG A 6 -15.37 -0.65 -52.18
CA ARG A 6 -16.50 -1.60 -52.26
C ARG A 6 -17.24 -1.70 -50.93
N ILE A 7 -18.33 -0.96 -50.90
CA ILE A 7 -19.46 -1.10 -49.98
C ILE A 7 -20.12 -2.47 -50.26
N THR A 8 -20.87 -2.94 -49.28
CA THR A 8 -22.08 -3.80 -49.35
C THR A 8 -21.87 -5.16 -48.69
N GLY A 9 -22.57 -5.32 -47.57
CA GLY A 9 -22.34 -6.38 -46.61
C GLY A 9 -22.87 -7.75 -47.01
N PHE A 10 -22.44 -8.72 -46.22
CA PHE A 10 -23.19 -9.93 -45.96
C PHE A 10 -23.28 -10.06 -44.45
N ALA A 11 -24.51 -9.94 -43.97
CA ALA A 11 -24.87 -10.23 -42.61
C ALA A 11 -24.49 -11.68 -42.27
N ALA A 12 -24.15 -11.84 -40.99
CA ALA A 12 -24.26 -13.07 -40.22
C ALA A 12 -23.28 -14.20 -40.54
N VAL A 13 -22.79 -14.77 -39.44
CA VAL A 13 -22.18 -16.09 -39.32
C VAL A 13 -20.70 -16.19 -39.74
N LEU A 14 -19.81 -15.70 -38.87
CA LEU A 14 -18.75 -16.58 -38.39
C LEU A 14 -18.30 -16.11 -37.00
N THR A 15 -18.87 -16.80 -36.02
CA THR A 15 -18.56 -16.73 -34.60
C THR A 15 -17.12 -17.17 -34.29
N LEU A 16 -16.58 -16.59 -33.21
CA LEU A 16 -15.37 -16.93 -32.44
C LEU A 16 -14.02 -16.34 -32.88
N ALA A 17 -13.35 -15.75 -31.88
CA ALA A 17 -11.99 -15.19 -31.85
C ALA A 17 -11.84 -13.84 -32.57
N LEU A 18 -11.90 -12.69 -31.87
CA LEU A 18 -10.78 -12.23 -31.05
C LEU A 18 -11.25 -11.10 -30.10
N VAL A 19 -11.92 -11.46 -29.00
CA VAL A 19 -12.33 -10.54 -27.91
C VAL A 19 -11.22 -10.46 -26.84
N ILE A 20 -9.95 -10.30 -27.23
CA ILE A 20 -8.83 -10.25 -26.26
C ILE A 20 -7.85 -9.14 -26.64
N LEU A 21 -8.27 -7.90 -26.47
CA LEU A 21 -7.37 -6.73 -26.46
C LEU A 21 -7.74 -5.76 -25.31
N LEU A 22 -8.31 -6.30 -24.23
CA LEU A 22 -8.70 -5.55 -23.03
C LEU A 22 -8.27 -6.35 -21.78
N GLY A 23 -7.14 -5.98 -21.18
CA GLY A 23 -6.67 -6.50 -19.90
C GLY A 23 -5.15 -6.39 -19.79
N THR A 24 -4.52 -5.75 -18.81
CA THR A 24 -4.99 -5.33 -17.49
C THR A 24 -4.13 -4.16 -17.03
N VAL A 25 -4.74 -3.02 -16.74
CA VAL A 25 -4.08 -1.96 -15.97
C VAL A 25 -4.02 -2.47 -14.53
N ALA A 26 -2.84 -2.83 -14.04
CA ALA A 26 -2.66 -3.18 -12.64
C ALA A 26 -2.87 -1.92 -11.79
N LEU A 27 -4.07 -1.77 -11.23
CA LEU A 27 -4.34 -0.79 -10.18
C LEU A 27 -3.52 -1.22 -8.96
N LEU A 28 -2.38 -0.57 -8.74
CA LEU A 28 -1.80 -0.50 -7.40
C LEU A 28 -2.81 0.27 -6.54
N GLN A 29 -3.61 -0.46 -5.77
CA GLN A 29 -4.35 0.15 -4.68
C GLN A 29 -3.32 0.56 -3.62
N ALA A 30 -2.92 1.84 -3.66
CA ALA A 30 -2.35 2.47 -2.50
C ALA A 30 -3.42 2.38 -1.41
N ASN A 31 -3.18 1.51 -0.42
CA ASN A 31 -4.02 1.35 0.75
C ASN A 31 -4.07 2.71 1.47
N THR A 32 -5.11 3.50 1.17
CA THR A 32 -5.39 4.75 1.86
C THR A 32 -5.68 4.41 3.31
N GLY A 33 -4.66 4.60 4.15
CA GLY A 33 -4.79 4.61 5.60
C GLY A 33 -6.03 5.43 5.99
N SER A 34 -6.83 4.82 6.85
CA SER A 34 -8.18 5.22 7.20
C SER A 34 -8.39 6.72 7.43
N THR A 35 -9.53 7.18 6.92
CA THR A 35 -10.20 8.45 7.21
C THR A 35 -10.27 8.78 8.69
N ALA A 36 -10.18 10.08 8.96
CA ALA A 36 -10.25 10.75 10.25
C ALA A 36 -11.41 10.28 11.16
N ASP A 37 -11.08 9.33 12.01
CA ASP A 37 -11.66 9.03 13.31
C ASP A 37 -10.41 8.96 14.21
N GLY A 38 -10.36 9.72 15.31
CA GLY A 38 -9.11 10.10 16.03
C GLY A 38 -7.98 9.06 15.90
N LYS A 39 -6.81 9.49 15.40
CA LYS A 39 -5.74 8.60 14.91
C LYS A 39 -5.57 7.38 15.81
N LYS A 40 -5.91 6.21 15.25
CA LYS A 40 -5.77 4.93 15.95
C LYS A 40 -4.31 4.74 16.34
N PRO A 41 -4.03 4.16 17.53
CA PRO A 41 -2.66 3.86 17.90
C PRO A 41 -2.06 2.84 16.94
N CYS A 42 -0.78 3.03 16.65
CA CYS A 42 0.06 2.05 16.01
C CYS A 42 0.66 1.14 17.08
N CYS A 43 0.59 -0.17 16.85
CA CYS A 43 1.19 -1.14 17.74
C CYS A 43 2.28 -1.93 17.05
N PHE A 44 3.42 -2.04 17.71
CA PHE A 44 4.62 -2.68 17.19
C PHE A 44 5.18 -3.66 18.19
N GLU A 45 5.76 -4.74 17.69
CA GLU A 45 6.49 -5.72 18.49
C GLU A 45 7.91 -5.91 17.93
N ASN A 46 8.81 -6.33 18.81
CA ASN A 46 10.16 -6.72 18.47
C ASN A 46 10.62 -7.73 19.52
N ASP A 47 11.21 -8.85 19.11
CA ASP A 47 11.61 -9.92 20.04
C ASP A 47 12.70 -9.47 21.04
N ARG A 48 13.36 -8.33 20.75
CA ARG A 48 14.36 -7.68 21.60
C ARG A 48 13.76 -6.59 22.50
N TYR A 49 12.45 -6.33 22.40
CA TYR A 49 11.69 -5.35 23.18
C TYR A 49 10.62 -6.05 24.01
N SER A 50 10.47 -5.68 25.28
CA SER A 50 9.50 -6.31 26.15
C SER A 50 8.09 -5.75 25.91
N GLY A 51 7.19 -6.61 25.43
CA GLY A 51 5.78 -6.28 25.23
C GLY A 51 5.48 -5.54 23.92
N VAL A 52 4.26 -5.02 23.82
CA VAL A 52 3.77 -4.27 22.65
C VAL A 52 4.05 -2.79 22.84
N CYS A 53 4.76 -2.21 21.89
CA CYS A 53 4.93 -0.76 21.80
C CYS A 53 3.68 -0.12 21.19
N LYS A 54 2.99 0.74 21.95
CA LYS A 54 1.83 1.51 21.50
C LYS A 54 2.23 2.97 21.26
N VAL A 55 2.02 3.48 20.05
CA VAL A 55 2.39 4.84 19.63
C VAL A 55 1.20 5.53 18.99
N TYR A 56 0.98 6.80 19.33
CA TYR A 56 0.03 7.64 18.62
C TYR A 56 0.78 8.45 17.58
N PRO A 57 0.50 8.26 16.27
CA PRO A 57 1.15 9.04 15.22
C PRO A 57 0.74 10.50 15.29
N ASP A 58 1.70 11.41 15.07
CA ASP A 58 1.42 12.83 14.82
C ASP A 58 0.61 12.99 13.52
N ASP A 59 0.02 14.17 13.28
CA ASP A 59 -0.91 14.42 12.16
C ASP A 59 -0.32 14.05 10.78
N ASP A 60 0.98 14.29 10.58
CA ASP A 60 1.69 14.02 9.32
C ASP A 60 2.35 12.62 9.27
N GLU A 61 2.16 11.78 10.29
CA GLU A 61 2.79 10.46 10.37
C GLU A 61 1.79 9.31 10.19
N THR A 62 2.22 8.23 9.54
CA THR A 62 1.46 6.97 9.49
C THR A 62 2.15 5.87 10.28
N CYS A 63 1.41 4.81 10.64
CA CYS A 63 2.02 3.63 11.26
C CYS A 63 3.10 3.00 10.38
N ALA A 64 2.97 3.10 9.06
CA ALA A 64 3.97 2.60 8.13
C ALA A 64 5.26 3.44 8.20
N ASP A 65 5.14 4.76 8.28
CA ASP A 65 6.30 5.66 8.41
C ASP A 65 7.06 5.40 9.70
N ILE A 66 6.33 5.24 10.82
CA ILE A 66 6.92 4.93 12.13
C ILE A 66 7.57 3.54 12.11
N LEU A 67 6.94 2.54 11.50
CA LEU A 67 7.52 1.20 11.35
C LEU A 67 8.79 1.21 10.50
N ALA A 68 8.79 1.98 9.40
CA ALA A 68 9.96 2.17 8.57
C ALA A 68 11.09 2.87 9.34
N TYR A 69 10.76 3.89 10.13
CA TYR A 69 11.70 4.58 11.01
C TYR A 69 12.34 3.62 12.02
N LEU A 70 11.53 2.81 12.73
CA LEU A 70 11.99 1.82 13.69
C LEU A 70 12.90 0.75 13.07
N ASN A 71 12.73 0.46 11.78
CA ASN A 71 13.54 -0.51 11.04
C ASN A 71 14.73 0.10 10.28
N ASN A 72 14.92 1.42 10.32
CA ASN A 72 16.01 2.09 9.63
C ASN A 72 17.20 2.33 10.60
N PRO A 73 18.36 1.67 10.43
CA PRO A 73 19.51 1.85 11.30
C PRO A 73 20.13 3.25 11.24
N MET A 74 19.87 4.01 10.18
CA MET A 74 20.37 5.38 10.01
C MET A 74 19.43 6.45 10.56
N ALA A 75 18.23 6.07 11.02
CA ALA A 75 17.21 7.00 11.47
C ALA A 75 17.53 7.59 12.86
N THR A 76 17.47 8.93 12.95
CA THR A 76 17.72 9.71 14.18
C THR A 76 16.67 10.81 14.36
N GLY A 77 16.56 11.42 15.55
CA GLY A 77 15.71 12.60 15.79
C GLY A 77 14.24 12.38 16.15
N LYS A 78 13.72 11.14 16.18
CA LYS A 78 12.35 10.83 16.63
C LYS A 78 12.37 9.79 17.75
N THR A 79 11.36 9.86 18.62
CA THR A 79 11.26 9.03 19.82
C THR A 79 10.00 8.18 19.75
N TYR A 80 10.18 6.86 19.68
CA TYR A 80 9.10 5.89 19.72
C TYR A 80 9.47 4.74 20.68
N CYS A 81 8.46 3.98 21.12
CA CYS A 81 8.67 2.75 21.91
C CYS A 81 9.59 2.93 23.12
N GLY A 82 9.36 4.00 23.90
CA GLY A 82 10.17 4.29 25.09
C GLY A 82 11.61 4.71 24.79
N ASN A 83 11.85 5.38 23.65
CA ASN A 83 13.18 5.82 23.20
C ASN A 83 14.19 4.68 23.04
N THR A 84 13.72 3.53 22.58
CA THR A 84 14.58 2.37 22.35
C THR A 84 15.63 2.62 21.25
N HIS A 85 16.83 2.11 21.48
CA HIS A 85 17.92 2.09 20.49
C HIS A 85 17.82 0.93 19.50
N ILE A 86 16.84 0.02 19.67
CA ILE A 86 16.66 -1.12 18.76
C ILE A 86 16.26 -0.59 17.38
N ARG A 87 17.05 -0.97 16.37
CA ARG A 87 16.75 -0.74 14.96
C ARG A 87 16.73 -2.05 14.21
N GLY A 88 15.69 -2.25 13.41
CA GLY A 88 15.46 -3.50 12.69
C GLY A 88 14.71 -4.57 13.50
N GLY A 89 13.98 -5.43 12.79
CA GLY A 89 13.20 -6.53 13.37
C GLY A 89 11.85 -6.12 13.99
N TRP A 90 11.46 -4.85 13.88
CA TRP A 90 10.14 -4.40 14.30
C TRP A 90 9.08 -4.85 13.31
N ARG A 91 7.94 -5.28 13.84
CA ARG A 91 6.77 -5.71 13.06
C ARG A 91 5.51 -5.02 13.57
N GLN A 92 4.52 -4.89 12.71
CA GLN A 92 3.21 -4.44 13.12
C GLN A 92 2.52 -5.52 13.95
N ALA A 93 1.89 -5.11 15.04
CA ALA A 93 1.21 -5.96 15.99
C ALA A 93 -0.20 -5.43 16.28
N ASP A 94 -1.05 -6.27 16.87
CA ASP A 94 -2.35 -5.85 17.37
C ASP A 94 -2.21 -4.99 18.62
N CYS A 95 -3.00 -3.91 18.67
CA CYS A 95 -3.14 -3.08 19.85
C CYS A 95 -4.03 -3.76 20.89
N LYS A 96 -3.37 -4.47 21.81
CA LYS A 96 -3.99 -5.09 22.98
C LYS A 96 -4.14 -4.09 24.12
#